data_AF-A0A4P7RPM7-F1
#
_entry.id   AF-A0A4P7RPM7-F1
#
_cell.length_a   1.000
_cell.length_b   1.000
_cell.length_c   1.000
_cell.angle_alpha   90.00
_cell.angle_beta   90.00
_cell.angle_gamma   90.00
#
_symmetry.space_group_name_H-M   'P 1'
#
loop_
_entity.id
_entity.type
_entity.pdbx_description
1 polymer ?
#
loop_
_entity_poly.entity_id
_entity_poly.type
_entity_poly.pdbx_seq_one_letter_code
_entity_poly.pdbx_strand_id
1 'polypeptide(L)'
;MGALSPWHWAIVAVVVVILFGSKKLPEAARGLGRSLRIFKSEVKEMQNDGKAEAPAARPAAPGQLDPAAPFDPHSVDAHPVDGVSSRPDTKSA
;
A
#
# COMPACT_ATOMS: atom_id res chain seq x y z
N MET A 1 29.96 -31.75 -7.72
CA MET A 1 30.28 -30.31 -7.62
C MET A 1 28.98 -29.54 -7.39
N GLY A 2 28.57 -29.40 -6.12
CA GLY A 2 27.20 -29.17 -5.66
C GLY A 2 26.69 -27.72 -5.66
N ALA A 3 26.99 -26.95 -6.72
CA ALA A 3 26.63 -25.54 -6.83
C ALA A 3 25.11 -25.26 -7.00
N LEU A 4 24.28 -26.31 -7.12
CA LEU A 4 22.84 -26.20 -7.39
C LEU A 4 21.96 -26.65 -6.21
N SER A 5 22.55 -26.92 -5.04
CA SER A 5 21.75 -27.37 -3.89
C SER A 5 21.00 -26.17 -3.30
N PRO A 6 19.66 -26.19 -3.21
CA PRO A 6 18.86 -25.14 -2.56
C PRO A 6 19.33 -24.84 -1.13
N TRP A 7 19.97 -25.83 -0.49
CA TRP A 7 20.58 -25.70 0.82
C TRP A 7 21.65 -24.59 0.92
N HIS A 8 22.44 -24.39 -0.15
CA HIS A 8 23.46 -23.33 -0.16
C HIS A 8 22.82 -21.93 -0.15
N TRP A 9 21.77 -21.74 -0.92
CA TRP A 9 21.02 -20.47 -0.97
C TRP A 9 20.36 -20.14 0.37
N ALA A 10 19.85 -21.15 1.08
CA ALA A 10 19.31 -20.95 2.42
C ALA A 10 20.38 -20.43 3.40
N ILE A 11 21.59 -20.99 3.38
CA ILE A 11 22.71 -20.53 4.22
C ILE A 11 23.07 -19.08 3.89
N VAL A 12 23.21 -18.74 2.60
CA VAL A 12 23.50 -17.36 2.18
C VAL A 12 22.41 -16.39 2.64
N ALA A 13 21.13 -16.75 2.47
CA ALA A 13 20.02 -15.93 2.93
C ALA A 13 20.07 -15.69 4.45
N VAL A 14 20.39 -16.73 5.24
CA VAL A 14 20.56 -16.60 6.70
C VAL A 14 21.69 -15.63 7.04
N VAL A 15 22.85 -15.75 6.39
CA VAL A 15 23.98 -14.84 6.60
C VAL A 15 23.61 -13.39 6.27
N VAL A 16 22.90 -13.15 5.16
CA VAL A 16 22.45 -11.81 4.77
C VAL A 16 21.44 -11.25 5.79
N VAL A 17 20.51 -12.06 6.30
CA VAL A 17 19.57 -11.64 7.34
C VAL A 17 20.29 -11.28 8.64
N ILE A 18 21.35 -11.99 9.01
CA ILE A 18 22.13 -11.68 10.21
C ILE A 18 22.90 -10.36 10.04
N LEU A 19 23.53 -10.12 8.89
CA LEU A 19 24.30 -8.90 8.63
C LEU A 19 23.42 -7.65 8.48
N PHE A 20 22.33 -7.75 7.72
CA PHE A 20 21.44 -6.62 7.43
C PHE A 20 20.31 -6.47 8.46
N GLY A 21 19.96 -7.55 9.16
CA GLY A 21 18.85 -7.61 10.11
C GLY A 21 17.51 -7.94 9.45
N SER A 22 16.63 -8.61 10.23
CA SER A 22 15.31 -9.07 9.78
C SER A 22 14.34 -7.95 9.37
N LYS A 23 14.56 -6.70 9.81
CA LYS A 23 13.72 -5.55 9.43
C LYS A 23 14.19 -4.83 8.17
N LYS A 24 15.49 -4.84 7.85
CA LYS A 24 16.04 -4.07 6.72
C LYS A 24 15.96 -4.79 5.39
N LEU A 25 16.11 -6.11 5.39
CA LEU A 25 15.97 -6.92 4.18
C LEU A 25 14.56 -6.83 3.56
N PRO A 26 13.45 -7.02 4.31
CA PRO A 26 12.11 -6.86 3.74
C PRO A 26 11.75 -5.40 3.43
N GLU A 27 12.30 -4.44 4.17
CA GLU A 27 12.07 -3.01 3.91
C GLU A 27 12.74 -2.57 2.60
N ALA A 28 14.01 -2.94 2.39
CA ALA A 28 14.73 -2.72 1.14
C ALA A 28 14.08 -3.48 -0.03
N ALA A 29 13.68 -4.75 0.17
CA ALA A 29 12.99 -5.52 -0.84
C ALA A 29 11.63 -4.90 -1.23
N ARG A 30 10.89 -4.32 -0.28
CA ARG A 30 9.65 -3.58 -0.55
C ARG A 30 9.90 -2.28 -1.32
N GLY A 31 10.96 -1.55 -0.98
CA GLY A 31 11.38 -0.35 -1.73
C GLY A 31 11.78 -0.67 -3.16
N LEU A 32 12.70 -1.62 -3.33
CA LEU A 32 13.18 -2.11 -4.63
C LEU A 32 12.05 -2.74 -5.45
N GLY A 33 11.17 -3.52 -4.82
CA GLY A 33 10.04 -4.17 -5.49
C GLY A 33 9.01 -3.19 -6.05
N ARG A 34 8.75 -2.07 -5.36
CA ARG A 34 7.89 -0.98 -5.89
C ARG A 34 8.51 -0.33 -7.11
N SER A 35 9.81 -0.03 -7.04
CA SER A 35 10.57 0.54 -8.15
C SER A 35 10.58 -0.39 -9.37
N LEU A 36 10.96 -1.66 -9.17
CA LEU A 36 10.94 -2.70 -10.22
C LEU A 36 9.55 -2.93 -10.80
N ARG A 37 8.47 -2.81 -10.01
CA ARG A 37 7.10 -2.96 -10.51
C ARG A 37 6.72 -1.85 -11.49
N ILE A 38 7.11 -0.60 -11.20
CA ILE A 38 6.86 0.53 -12.08
C ILE A 38 7.62 0.31 -13.39
N PHE A 39 8.93 0.05 -13.31
CA PHE A 39 9.75 -0.27 -14.48
C PHE A 39 9.21 -1.47 -15.26
N LYS A 40 8.78 -2.54 -14.59
CA LYS A 40 8.18 -3.72 -15.24
C LYS A 40 6.88 -3.38 -15.97
N SER A 41 6.09 -2.46 -15.43
CA SER A 41 4.81 -2.05 -16.02
C SER A 41 5.04 -1.18 -17.25
N GLU A 42 5.96 -0.21 -17.16
CA GLU A 42 6.37 0.62 -18.30
C GLU A 42 7.01 -0.23 -19.41
N VAL A 43 7.97 -1.11 -19.07
CA VAL A 43 8.58 -2.03 -20.03
C VAL A 43 7.57 -3.01 -20.61
N LYS A 44 6.57 -3.43 -19.82
CA LYS A 44 5.51 -4.31 -20.32
C LYS A 44 4.58 -3.55 -21.26
N GLU A 45 4.24 -2.30 -20.98
CA GLU A 45 3.41 -1.48 -21.84
C GLU A 45 4.08 -1.21 -23.19
N MET A 46 5.37 -0.85 -23.18
CA MET A 46 6.19 -0.77 -24.40
C MET A 46 6.25 -2.08 -25.20
N GLN A 47 6.19 -3.24 -24.53
CA GLN A 47 6.12 -4.54 -25.22
C GLN A 47 4.69 -4.98 -25.59
N ASN A 48 3.66 -4.43 -24.94
CA ASN A 48 2.24 -4.75 -25.17
C ASN A 48 1.58 -3.81 -26.19
N ASP A 49 2.20 -2.68 -26.56
CA ASP A 49 1.79 -1.86 -27.69
C ASP A 49 1.78 -2.63 -29.04
N GLY A 50 2.32 -3.86 -29.06
CA GLY A 50 2.18 -4.81 -30.17
C GLY A 50 1.13 -5.92 -30.00
N LYS A 51 0.45 -6.03 -28.85
CA LYS A 51 -0.58 -7.07 -28.59
C LYS A 51 -1.49 -6.68 -27.42
N ALA A 52 -2.71 -6.26 -27.72
CA ALA A 52 -3.72 -5.93 -26.71
C ALA A 52 -4.16 -7.17 -25.91
N GLU A 53 -4.09 -7.15 -24.56
CA GLU A 53 -5.10 -7.80 -23.70
C GLU A 53 -5.11 -7.35 -22.21
N ALA A 54 -6.35 -7.10 -21.76
CA ALA A 54 -7.05 -7.18 -20.46
C ALA A 54 -6.52 -6.56 -19.12
N PRO A 55 -7.43 -6.00 -18.30
CA PRO A 55 -7.11 -5.37 -17.01
C PRO A 55 -6.94 -6.42 -15.90
N ALA A 56 -5.71 -6.56 -15.40
CA ALA A 56 -5.41 -7.40 -14.24
C ALA A 56 -5.70 -6.67 -12.92
N ALA A 57 -6.77 -7.13 -12.26
CA ALA A 57 -7.06 -7.12 -10.82
C ALA A 57 -6.35 -6.08 -9.92
N ARG A 58 -7.16 -5.20 -9.33
CA ARG A 58 -6.81 -4.34 -8.20
C ARG A 58 -6.24 -5.20 -7.04
N PRO A 59 -5.01 -4.96 -6.56
CA PRO A 59 -4.53 -5.63 -5.35
C PRO A 59 -5.37 -5.16 -4.16
N ALA A 60 -6.06 -6.08 -3.49
CA ALA A 60 -6.69 -5.83 -2.21
C ALA A 60 -5.64 -5.33 -1.20
N ALA A 61 -5.93 -4.22 -0.54
CA ALA A 61 -5.09 -3.69 0.52
C ALA A 61 -5.08 -4.69 1.70
N PRO A 62 -3.92 -5.17 2.17
CA PRO A 62 -3.83 -5.92 3.41
C PRO A 62 -3.88 -4.91 4.57
N GLY A 63 -5.08 -4.71 5.10
CA GLY A 63 -5.33 -3.77 6.19
C GLY A 63 -6.77 -3.83 6.68
N GLN A 64 -7.33 -5.04 6.85
CA GLN A 64 -8.53 -5.23 7.63
C GLN A 64 -8.20 -6.17 8.78
N LEU A 65 -7.82 -5.56 9.91
CA LEU A 65 -7.92 -6.14 11.23
C LEU A 65 -8.57 -5.05 12.08
N ASP A 66 -9.90 -5.02 12.09
CA ASP A 66 -10.69 -4.37 13.13
C ASP A 66 -11.12 -5.45 14.15
N PRO A 67 -10.40 -5.64 15.26
CA PRO A 67 -10.93 -6.38 16.39
C PRO A 67 -11.14 -5.42 17.56
N ALA A 68 -12.25 -4.66 17.53
CA ALA A 68 -13.00 -4.16 18.70
C ALA A 68 -13.85 -2.94 18.30
N ALA A 69 -15.11 -3.17 17.92
CA ALA A 69 -16.12 -2.17 18.16
C ALA A 69 -16.66 -2.38 19.59
N PRO A 70 -16.75 -1.32 20.40
CA PRO A 70 -17.99 -1.08 21.11
C PRO A 70 -18.85 -0.15 20.26
N PHE A 71 -20.00 -0.66 19.82
CA PHE A 71 -21.11 0.18 19.42
C PHE A 71 -21.53 0.99 20.65
N ASP A 72 -21.41 2.32 20.61
CA ASP A 72 -22.04 3.21 21.59
C ASP A 72 -23.39 3.70 21.03
N PRO A 73 -24.53 3.09 21.43
CA PRO A 73 -25.87 3.51 21.00
C PRO A 73 -26.36 4.82 21.66
N HIS A 74 -25.47 5.61 22.27
CA HIS A 74 -25.83 6.80 23.07
C HIS A 74 -25.28 8.14 22.54
N SER A 75 -24.72 8.21 21.32
CA SER A 75 -24.37 9.51 20.69
C SER A 75 -25.39 9.98 19.65
N VAL A 76 -26.51 9.25 19.50
CA VAL A 76 -27.67 9.69 18.72
C VAL A 76 -28.67 10.33 19.67
N ASP A 77 -28.31 11.47 20.26
CA ASP A 77 -29.28 12.33 20.92
C ASP A 77 -29.19 13.74 20.36
N ALA A 78 -30.32 14.12 19.81
CA ALA A 78 -30.61 15.36 19.12
C ALA A 78 -30.41 16.60 20.01
N HIS A 79 -29.73 17.60 19.47
CA HIS A 79 -30.10 19.00 19.70
C HIS A 79 -30.09 19.74 18.35
N PRO A 80 -31.25 19.96 17.73
CA PRO A 80 -31.41 20.96 16.68
C PRO A 80 -31.69 22.30 17.34
N VAL A 81 -30.92 23.35 17.03
CA VAL A 81 -31.32 24.79 17.05
C VAL A 81 -30.13 25.59 16.51
N ASP A 82 -30.19 26.04 15.26
CA ASP A 82 -30.62 27.39 14.87
C ASP A 82 -29.61 28.48 15.25
N GLY A 83 -28.93 29.02 14.24
CA GLY A 83 -27.94 30.07 14.42
C GLY A 83 -27.33 30.58 13.11
N VAL A 84 -28.18 30.92 12.15
CA VAL A 84 -27.87 31.83 11.04
C VAL A 84 -27.10 33.05 11.56
N SER A 85 -25.86 33.22 11.10
CA SER A 85 -25.22 34.54 10.98
C SER A 85 -24.30 34.53 9.78
N SER A 86 -24.90 34.34 8.61
CA SER A 86 -24.36 34.81 7.33
C SER A 86 -24.15 36.32 7.44
N ARG A 87 -22.89 36.77 7.55
CA ARG A 87 -22.56 38.19 7.29
C ARG A 87 -22.31 38.33 5.80
N PRO A 88 -23.18 39.03 5.05
CA PRO A 88 -22.95 39.30 3.65
C PRO A 88 -21.86 40.37 3.50
N ASP A 89 -20.88 40.02 2.71
CA ASP A 89 -20.11 40.88 1.82
C ASP A 89 -20.99 41.96 1.14
N THR A 90 -20.81 43.23 1.50
CA THR A 90 -21.33 44.35 0.71
C THR A 90 -20.18 45.18 0.18
N LYS A 91 -19.74 44.78 -1.01
CA LYS A 91 -19.17 45.69 -2.01
C LYS A 91 -20.27 46.61 -2.52
N SER A 92 -19.91 47.85 -2.87
CA SER A 92 -20.71 48.91 -3.54
C SER A 92 -21.38 49.95 -2.64
N ALA A 93 -20.72 51.10 -2.47
CA ALA A 93 -21.18 52.42 -2.94
C ALA A 93 -20.08 53.45 -2.71
#